data_AF-A0A8B7UCI9-F1
#
_entry.id   AF-A0A8B7UCI9-F1
#
_cell.length_a   1.000
_cell.length_b   1.000
_cell.length_c   1.000
_cell.angle_alpha   90.00
_cell.angle_beta   90.00
_cell.angle_gamma   90.00
#
_symmetry.space_group_name_H-M   'P 1'
#
loop_
_entity.id
_entity.type
_entity.pdbx_description
1 polymer ?
#
loop_
_entity_poly.entity_id
_entity_poly.type
_entity_poly.pdbx_seq_one_letter_code
_entity_poly.pdbx_strand_id
1 'polypeptide(L)'
;MKYESIGESSMAIVFNQLLPMIKPSTQRTNDDYNPEELLILLIYIYSVTGEFTVDKDLGEAEEKVKKALAQAFCEESKLSPLLQKITGCDSAINLTFPKSKIAVDELFASLRDIAGARNLMKQFKSVYVPGTHTHQASYKPLLKQVVEEIFNPEKPDPVDIEHMSSGLTDLLKTGFSMFMKVSRPHPSDHPLLILFVVGGITVSEAKMVKDLVASLKPGAQVIVLSTRLLRPLNIPELLFATDRLHPDLGF
;
A
#
# COMPACT_ATOMS: atom_id res chain seq x y z
N MET A 1 -18.45 -22.64 18.91
CA MET A 1 -17.13 -22.69 18.23
C MET A 1 -16.48 -21.33 18.44
N LYS A 2 -15.31 -21.31 19.08
CA LYS A 2 -14.57 -20.09 19.43
C LYS A 2 -13.85 -19.55 18.19
N TYR A 3 -14.07 -18.28 17.87
CA TYR A 3 -13.20 -17.50 16.99
C TYR A 3 -12.39 -16.55 17.86
N GLU A 4 -11.38 -17.09 18.53
CA GLU A 4 -10.27 -16.32 19.10
C GLU A 4 -9.03 -16.70 18.26
N SER A 5 -8.28 -15.69 17.77
CA SER A 5 -7.02 -15.77 16.98
C SER A 5 -7.05 -15.86 15.43
N ILE A 6 -7.89 -15.10 14.72
CA ILE A 6 -7.81 -14.99 13.24
C ILE A 6 -6.55 -14.21 12.75
N GLY A 7 -5.78 -13.57 13.63
CA GLY A 7 -4.66 -12.70 13.22
C GLY A 7 -3.40 -13.42 12.74
N GLU A 8 -2.93 -14.44 13.46
CA GLU A 8 -1.53 -14.89 13.33
C GLU A 8 -1.34 -16.04 12.33
N SER A 9 -2.34 -16.91 12.17
CA SER A 9 -2.27 -18.08 11.27
C SER A 9 -2.80 -17.82 9.84
N SER A 10 -3.35 -16.63 9.58
CA SER A 10 -4.04 -16.34 8.31
C SER A 10 -3.08 -16.22 7.10
N MET A 11 -1.93 -15.57 7.26
CA MET A 11 -1.03 -15.30 6.15
C MET A 11 -0.31 -16.55 5.67
N ALA A 12 0.05 -17.46 6.57
CA ALA A 12 0.62 -18.75 6.22
C ALA A 12 -0.36 -19.58 5.38
N ILE A 13 -1.65 -19.55 5.72
CA ILE A 13 -2.72 -20.20 4.94
C ILE A 13 -2.81 -19.57 3.54
N VAL A 14 -2.80 -18.23 3.45
CA VAL A 14 -2.83 -17.51 2.17
C VAL A 14 -1.63 -17.87 1.29
N PHE A 15 -0.42 -17.96 1.84
CA PHE A 15 0.77 -18.39 1.09
C PHE A 15 0.69 -19.83 0.61
N ASN A 16 0.19 -20.73 1.44
CA ASN A 16 -0.03 -22.12 1.03
C ASN A 16 -1.08 -22.23 -0.09
N GLN A 17 -2.08 -21.35 -0.11
CA GLN A 17 -3.06 -21.25 -1.20
C GLN A 17 -2.49 -20.60 -2.47
N LEU A 18 -1.56 -19.65 -2.32
CA LEU A 18 -0.90 -18.98 -3.44
C LEU A 18 0.11 -19.90 -4.15
N LEU A 19 0.80 -20.76 -3.40
CA LEU A 19 1.86 -21.63 -3.92
C LEU A 19 1.49 -22.41 -5.21
N PRO A 20 0.34 -23.09 -5.33
CA PRO A 20 -0.02 -23.79 -6.57
C PRO A 20 -0.31 -22.87 -7.76
N MET A 21 -0.50 -21.56 -7.53
CA MET A 21 -0.68 -20.56 -8.58
C MET A 21 0.66 -20.10 -9.18
N ILE A 22 1.76 -20.32 -8.46
CA ILE A 22 3.11 -19.93 -8.90
C ILE A 22 3.69 -21.05 -9.75
N LYS A 23 3.51 -20.91 -11.06
CA LYS A 23 3.96 -21.92 -12.04
C LYS A 23 5.09 -21.37 -12.90
N PRO A 24 6.14 -22.18 -13.15
CA PRO A 24 7.12 -21.87 -14.18
C PRO A 24 6.48 -21.79 -15.56
N SER A 25 7.14 -21.07 -16.48
CA SER A 25 6.63 -20.82 -17.84
C SER A 25 6.23 -22.11 -18.57
N THR A 26 6.98 -23.21 -18.36
CA THR A 26 6.75 -24.52 -18.99
C THR A 26 5.49 -25.25 -18.51
N GLN A 27 4.96 -24.87 -17.35
CA GLN A 27 3.78 -25.48 -16.70
C GLN A 27 2.55 -24.56 -16.73
N ARG A 28 2.69 -23.36 -17.30
CA ARG A 28 1.66 -22.31 -17.31
C ARG A 28 0.74 -22.48 -18.51
N THR A 29 -0.57 -22.37 -18.30
CA THR A 29 -1.58 -22.20 -19.36
C THR A 29 -1.96 -20.73 -19.53
N ASN A 30 -2.80 -20.40 -20.52
CA ASN A 30 -3.26 -19.01 -20.73
C ASN A 30 -4.13 -18.47 -19.58
N ASP A 31 -4.69 -19.35 -18.75
CA ASP A 31 -5.54 -18.96 -17.60
C ASP A 31 -4.74 -18.78 -16.30
N ASP A 32 -3.45 -19.15 -16.33
CA ASP A 32 -2.56 -19.04 -15.18
C ASP A 32 -1.90 -17.65 -15.13
N TYR A 33 -1.63 -17.19 -13.90
CA TYR A 33 -1.03 -15.89 -13.66
C TYR A 33 0.41 -15.82 -14.16
N ASN A 34 0.74 -14.70 -14.81
CA ASN A 34 2.12 -14.38 -15.14
C ASN A 34 2.86 -13.80 -13.91
N PRO A 35 4.21 -13.72 -13.94
CA PRO A 35 4.99 -13.20 -12.82
C PRO A 35 4.56 -11.81 -12.34
N GLU A 36 4.23 -10.89 -13.24
CA GLU A 36 3.86 -9.52 -12.88
C GLU A 36 2.49 -9.47 -12.18
N GLU A 37 1.54 -10.31 -12.61
CA GLU A 37 0.24 -10.44 -11.95
C GLU A 37 0.38 -11.04 -10.55
N LEU A 38 1.26 -12.04 -10.39
CA LEU A 38 1.60 -12.59 -9.08
C LEU A 38 2.23 -11.52 -8.17
N LEU A 39 3.08 -10.63 -8.71
CA LEU A 39 3.62 -9.50 -7.95
C LEU A 39 2.52 -8.54 -7.49
N ILE A 40 1.56 -8.20 -8.36
CA ILE A 40 0.41 -7.35 -7.98
C ILE A 40 -0.38 -8.00 -6.84
N LEU A 41 -0.63 -9.32 -6.94
CA LEU A 41 -1.37 -10.05 -5.91
C LEU A 41 -0.61 -10.06 -4.58
N LEU A 42 0.71 -10.29 -4.59
CA LEU A 42 1.55 -10.22 -3.40
C LEU A 42 1.54 -8.82 -2.78
N ILE A 43 1.66 -7.77 -3.59
CA ILE A 43 1.57 -6.38 -3.12
C ILE A 43 0.21 -6.15 -2.44
N TYR A 44 -0.87 -6.61 -3.04
CA TYR A 44 -2.22 -6.48 -2.46
C TYR A 44 -2.32 -7.21 -1.12
N ILE A 45 -1.85 -8.47 -1.04
CA ILE A 45 -1.89 -9.27 0.19
C ILE A 45 -1.13 -8.54 1.31
N TYR A 46 0.13 -8.17 1.09
CA TYR A 46 0.94 -7.49 2.10
C TYR A 46 0.38 -6.10 2.46
N SER A 47 -0.19 -5.38 1.50
CA SER A 47 -0.84 -4.08 1.76
C SER A 47 -2.06 -4.22 2.67
N VAL A 48 -2.84 -5.29 2.55
CA VAL A 48 -4.07 -5.51 3.32
C VAL A 48 -3.79 -6.13 4.69
N THR A 49 -2.78 -7.00 4.81
CA THR A 49 -2.44 -7.68 6.07
C THR A 49 -2.07 -6.70 7.19
N GLY A 50 -1.35 -5.61 6.88
CA GLY A 50 -0.82 -4.70 7.90
C GLY A 50 0.32 -5.34 8.69
N GLU A 51 0.63 -4.82 9.89
CA GLU A 51 1.69 -5.37 10.75
C GLU A 51 1.38 -6.80 11.20
N PHE A 52 2.36 -7.70 11.08
CA PHE A 52 2.27 -9.07 11.56
C PHE A 52 3.61 -9.55 12.11
N THR A 53 3.56 -10.49 13.04
CA THR A 53 4.75 -11.18 13.56
C THR A 53 5.03 -12.43 12.73
N VAL A 54 6.31 -12.69 12.44
CA VAL A 54 6.71 -13.91 11.73
C VAL A 54 6.90 -15.04 12.73
N ASP A 55 5.96 -15.98 12.75
CA ASP A 55 6.15 -17.26 13.42
C ASP A 55 6.85 -18.28 12.50
N LYS A 56 7.11 -19.48 13.03
CA LYS A 56 7.79 -20.54 12.31
C LYS A 56 7.01 -20.99 11.06
N ASP A 57 5.70 -21.14 11.16
CA ASP A 57 4.87 -21.67 10.09
C ASP A 57 4.74 -20.66 8.94
N LEU A 58 4.59 -19.38 9.26
CA LEU A 58 4.60 -18.28 8.30
C LEU A 58 5.96 -18.16 7.63
N GLY A 59 7.05 -18.23 8.40
CA GLY A 59 8.42 -18.21 7.84
C GLY A 59 8.65 -19.34 6.83
N GLU A 60 8.23 -20.56 7.16
CA GLU A 60 8.33 -21.71 6.25
C GLU A 60 7.44 -21.55 4.99
N ALA A 61 6.23 -21.01 5.14
CA ALA A 61 5.32 -20.78 4.01
C ALA A 61 5.86 -19.69 3.08
N GLU A 62 6.37 -18.58 3.63
CA GLU A 62 6.96 -17.49 2.87
C GLU A 62 8.19 -17.96 2.07
N GLU A 63 9.08 -18.73 2.68
CA GLU A 63 10.26 -19.29 2.00
C GLU A 63 9.89 -20.24 0.85
N LYS A 64 8.80 -21.01 0.98
CA LYS A 64 8.28 -21.84 -0.13
C LYS A 64 7.80 -20.96 -1.29
N VAL A 65 7.06 -19.90 -1.00
CA VAL A 65 6.58 -18.94 -2.02
C VAL A 65 7.75 -18.26 -2.70
N LYS A 66 8.73 -17.76 -1.93
CA LYS A 66 9.95 -17.16 -2.48
C LYS A 66 10.69 -18.11 -3.42
N LYS A 67 10.90 -19.35 -3.00
CA LYS A 67 11.58 -20.36 -3.82
C LYS A 67 10.83 -20.63 -5.11
N ALA A 68 9.50 -20.79 -5.05
CA ALA A 68 8.66 -21.00 -6.22
C ALA A 68 8.71 -19.79 -7.17
N LEU A 69 8.67 -18.57 -6.64
CA LEU A 69 8.73 -17.34 -7.43
C LEU A 69 10.10 -17.17 -8.09
N ALA A 70 11.18 -17.44 -7.36
CA ALA A 70 12.55 -17.38 -7.89
C ALA A 70 12.74 -18.40 -9.02
N GLN A 71 12.16 -19.60 -8.88
CA GLN A 71 12.14 -20.60 -9.95
C GLN A 71 11.33 -20.11 -11.14
N ALA A 72 10.12 -19.59 -10.92
CA ALA A 72 9.26 -19.10 -11.99
C ALA A 72 9.94 -18.00 -12.82
N PHE A 73 10.63 -17.05 -12.16
CA PHE A 73 11.40 -15.99 -12.84
C PHE A 73 12.57 -16.55 -13.66
N CYS A 74 13.33 -17.48 -13.09
CA CYS A 74 14.50 -18.09 -13.74
C CYS A 74 14.12 -18.92 -14.98
N GLU A 75 12.93 -19.49 -15.00
CA GLU A 75 12.42 -20.34 -16.09
C GLU A 75 11.59 -19.56 -17.12
N GLU A 76 11.48 -18.23 -17.00
CA GLU A 76 10.84 -17.40 -18.04
C GLU A 76 11.64 -17.46 -19.35
N SER A 77 10.97 -17.77 -20.46
CA SER A 77 11.60 -17.78 -21.78
C SER A 77 12.06 -16.38 -22.24
N LYS A 78 11.36 -15.34 -21.76
CA LYS A 78 11.66 -13.94 -22.06
C LYS A 78 11.36 -13.09 -20.82
N LEU A 79 12.33 -12.27 -20.42
CA LEU A 79 12.11 -11.31 -19.33
C LEU A 79 11.34 -10.10 -19.84
N SER A 80 10.28 -9.76 -19.14
CA SER A 80 9.58 -8.50 -19.34
C SER A 80 10.45 -7.31 -18.88
N PRO A 81 10.18 -6.08 -19.35
CA PRO A 81 10.92 -4.90 -18.90
C PRO A 81 10.92 -4.73 -17.38
N LEU A 82 9.83 -5.08 -16.71
CA LEU A 82 9.74 -5.03 -15.25
C LEU A 82 10.67 -6.05 -14.59
N LEU A 83 10.64 -7.30 -15.03
CA LEU A 83 11.53 -8.34 -14.48
C LEU A 83 13.01 -8.03 -14.75
N GLN A 84 13.34 -7.43 -15.89
CA GLN A 84 14.72 -6.99 -16.17
C GLN A 84 15.19 -5.96 -15.15
N LYS A 85 14.33 -4.97 -14.82
CA LYS A 85 14.66 -3.95 -13.81
C LYS A 85 14.76 -4.54 -12.40
N ILE A 86 13.82 -5.40 -12.01
CA ILE A 86 13.81 -6.05 -10.68
C ILE A 86 15.04 -6.93 -10.50
N THR A 87 15.43 -7.68 -11.53
CA THR A 87 16.51 -8.67 -11.43
C THR A 87 17.88 -8.15 -11.85
N GLY A 88 17.95 -6.96 -12.44
CA GLY A 88 19.16 -6.40 -13.05
C GLY A 88 19.71 -7.24 -14.21
N CYS A 89 18.87 -8.07 -14.85
CA CYS A 89 19.28 -8.98 -15.92
C CYS A 89 18.62 -8.58 -17.25
N ASP A 90 19.43 -8.31 -18.28
CA ASP A 90 18.92 -7.89 -19.60
C ASP A 90 18.25 -9.03 -20.41
N SER A 91 18.45 -10.29 -20.01
CA SER A 91 17.87 -11.45 -20.70
C SER A 91 17.68 -12.65 -19.77
N ALA A 92 16.77 -13.55 -20.16
CA ALA A 92 16.46 -14.76 -19.39
C ALA A 92 17.67 -15.67 -19.20
N ILE A 93 18.56 -15.75 -20.19
CA ILE A 93 19.78 -16.57 -20.14
C ILE A 93 20.72 -16.11 -19.00
N ASN A 94 20.70 -14.82 -18.67
CA ASN A 94 21.54 -14.25 -17.62
C ASN A 94 20.94 -14.38 -16.22
N LEU A 95 19.64 -14.71 -16.12
CA LEU A 95 18.91 -14.82 -14.87
C LEU A 95 19.00 -16.25 -14.31
N THR A 96 20.10 -16.52 -13.64
CA THR A 96 20.29 -17.79 -12.92
C THR A 96 19.43 -17.85 -11.66
N PHE A 97 19.11 -19.06 -11.17
CA PHE A 97 18.34 -19.24 -9.94
C PHE A 97 18.91 -18.48 -8.71
N PRO A 98 20.24 -18.44 -8.45
CA PRO A 98 20.78 -17.63 -7.36
C PRO A 98 20.49 -16.13 -7.48
N LYS A 99 20.63 -15.55 -8.68
CA LYS A 99 20.28 -14.13 -8.92
C LYS A 99 18.80 -13.87 -8.74
N SER A 100 17.97 -14.79 -9.24
CA SER A 100 16.52 -14.73 -9.07
C SER A 100 16.13 -14.77 -7.61
N LYS A 101 16.77 -15.64 -6.81
CA LYS A 101 16.55 -15.71 -5.37
C LYS A 101 16.89 -14.40 -4.66
N ILE A 102 18.03 -13.79 -4.97
CA ILE A 102 18.43 -12.49 -4.40
C ILE A 102 17.37 -11.42 -4.69
N ALA A 103 16.94 -11.30 -5.96
CA ALA A 103 15.92 -10.34 -6.35
C ALA A 103 14.58 -10.58 -5.63
N VAL A 104 14.17 -11.84 -5.47
CA VAL A 104 12.96 -12.20 -4.73
C VAL A 104 13.09 -11.90 -3.23
N ASP A 105 14.24 -12.13 -2.62
CA ASP A 105 14.47 -11.79 -1.22
C ASP A 105 14.34 -10.28 -0.96
N GLU A 106 14.90 -9.44 -1.84
CA GLU A 106 14.75 -7.98 -1.80
C GLU A 106 13.29 -7.53 -2.01
N LEU A 107 12.57 -8.23 -2.90
CA LEU A 107 11.16 -8.00 -3.16
C LEU A 107 10.32 -8.28 -1.91
N PHE A 108 10.58 -9.39 -1.21
CA PHE A 108 9.89 -9.74 0.03
C PHE A 108 10.25 -8.81 1.20
N ALA A 109 11.48 -8.31 1.28
CA ALA A 109 11.81 -7.24 2.22
C ALA A 109 10.93 -6.00 1.97
N SER A 110 10.81 -5.60 0.70
CA SER A 110 9.96 -4.48 0.29
C SER A 110 8.48 -4.71 0.57
N LEU A 111 7.98 -5.94 0.40
CA LEU A 111 6.61 -6.32 0.75
C LEU A 111 6.34 -6.19 2.25
N ARG A 112 7.30 -6.56 3.10
CA ARG A 112 7.20 -6.37 4.55
C ARG A 112 7.19 -4.89 4.94
N ASP A 113 7.99 -4.05 4.26
CA ASP A 113 7.92 -2.59 4.46
C ASP A 113 6.53 -2.04 4.13
N ILE A 114 5.89 -2.53 3.07
CA ILE A 114 4.52 -2.14 2.69
C ILE A 114 3.52 -2.54 3.76
N ALA A 115 3.65 -3.75 4.32
CA ALA A 115 2.80 -4.22 5.40
C ALA A 115 2.95 -3.34 6.66
N GLY A 116 4.16 -2.88 6.97
CA GLY A 116 4.46 -1.99 8.09
C GLY A 116 4.26 -0.50 7.82
N ALA A 117 3.94 -0.09 6.59
CA ALA A 117 3.95 1.32 6.19
C ALA A 117 3.00 2.23 6.99
N ARG A 118 1.99 1.64 7.64
CA ARG A 118 0.97 2.38 8.42
C ARG A 118 1.14 2.23 9.92
N ASN A 119 2.23 1.62 10.41
CA ASN A 119 2.41 1.35 11.85
C ASN A 119 2.56 2.63 12.68
N LEU A 120 3.11 3.68 12.06
CA LEU A 120 3.30 4.99 12.68
C LEU A 120 2.02 5.85 12.70
N MET A 121 1.02 5.50 11.89
CA MET A 121 -0.29 6.16 11.90
C MET A 121 -1.07 5.71 13.13
N LYS A 122 -1.89 6.57 13.72
CA LYS A 122 -2.69 6.23 14.91
C LYS A 122 -4.07 5.75 14.53
N GLN A 123 -4.74 6.45 13.63
CA GLN A 123 -6.09 6.18 13.15
C GLN A 123 -6.08 5.35 11.86
N PHE A 124 -5.21 5.67 10.91
CA PHE A 124 -5.20 5.04 9.58
C PHE A 124 -4.33 3.78 9.50
N LYS A 125 -4.30 2.96 10.56
CA LYS A 125 -3.42 1.77 10.63
C LYS A 125 -3.78 0.67 9.63
N SER A 126 -5.07 0.47 9.39
CA SER A 126 -5.57 -0.64 8.58
C SER A 126 -6.44 -0.16 7.42
N VAL A 127 -6.26 -0.81 6.28
CA VAL A 127 -7.17 -0.72 5.12
C VAL A 127 -8.09 -1.93 5.00
N TYR A 128 -7.92 -2.91 5.88
CA TYR A 128 -8.79 -4.07 6.03
C TYR A 128 -9.81 -3.80 7.14
N VAL A 129 -11.08 -4.00 6.81
CA VAL A 129 -12.18 -4.00 7.78
C VAL A 129 -12.64 -5.43 7.97
N PRO A 130 -12.42 -6.04 9.15
CA PRO A 130 -12.84 -7.40 9.43
C PRO A 130 -14.34 -7.59 9.24
N GLY A 131 -14.73 -8.78 8.78
CA GLY A 131 -16.13 -9.16 8.71
C GLY A 131 -16.72 -9.35 10.11
N THR A 132 -18.02 -9.10 10.22
CA THR A 132 -18.83 -9.40 11.40
C THR A 132 -19.92 -10.42 11.02
N HIS A 133 -20.74 -10.84 11.98
CA HIS A 133 -21.86 -11.77 11.68
C HIS A 133 -22.87 -11.21 10.65
N THR A 134 -22.90 -9.89 10.47
CA THR A 134 -23.88 -9.21 9.60
C THR A 134 -23.24 -8.54 8.38
N HIS A 135 -21.91 -8.42 8.33
CA HIS A 135 -21.20 -7.74 7.26
C HIS A 135 -19.97 -8.53 6.84
N GLN A 136 -19.79 -8.72 5.53
CA GLN A 136 -18.57 -9.32 5.00
C GLN A 136 -17.36 -8.40 5.26
N ALA A 137 -16.17 -9.02 5.32
CA ALA A 137 -14.93 -8.27 5.36
C ALA A 137 -14.83 -7.35 4.13
N SER A 138 -14.30 -6.15 4.32
CA SER A 138 -14.25 -5.15 3.26
C SER A 138 -12.92 -4.40 3.24
N TYR A 139 -12.60 -3.86 2.06
CA TYR A 139 -11.45 -3.01 1.86
C TYR A 139 -11.85 -1.54 1.98
N LYS A 140 -11.17 -0.80 2.87
CA LYS A 140 -11.35 0.64 3.08
C LYS A 140 -10.03 1.37 2.75
N PRO A 141 -9.87 1.86 1.50
CA PRO A 141 -8.64 2.52 1.06
C PRO A 141 -8.27 3.73 1.92
N LEU A 142 -6.97 4.03 2.05
CA LEU A 142 -6.48 5.16 2.84
C LEU A 142 -7.11 6.50 2.42
N LEU A 143 -7.20 6.77 1.11
CA LEU A 143 -7.82 8.01 0.60
C LEU A 143 -9.29 8.16 1.05
N LYS A 144 -10.04 7.05 1.14
CA LYS A 144 -11.40 7.08 1.68
C LYS A 144 -11.40 7.50 3.15
N GLN A 145 -10.51 6.92 3.95
CA GLN A 145 -10.40 7.24 5.38
C GLN A 145 -10.04 8.71 5.60
N VAL A 146 -9.08 9.24 4.85
CA VAL A 146 -8.67 10.66 4.92
C VAL A 146 -9.82 11.59 4.56
N VAL A 147 -10.56 11.31 3.49
CA VAL A 147 -11.69 12.15 3.06
C VAL A 147 -12.84 12.09 4.09
N GLU A 148 -13.14 10.92 4.63
CA GLU A 148 -14.15 10.77 5.68
C GLU A 148 -13.76 11.52 6.96
N GLU A 149 -12.48 11.51 7.34
CA GLU A 149 -11.99 12.27 8.49
C GLU A 149 -12.10 13.78 8.27
N ILE A 150 -11.68 14.27 7.10
CA ILE A 150 -11.78 15.70 6.74
C ILE A 150 -13.22 16.20 6.79
N PHE A 151 -14.19 15.40 6.34
CA PHE A 151 -15.60 15.80 6.31
C PHE A 151 -16.42 15.20 7.45
N ASN A 152 -15.78 14.74 8.53
CA ASN A 152 -16.47 14.28 9.71
C ASN A 152 -17.27 15.45 10.33
N PRO A 153 -18.61 15.33 10.50
CA PRO A 153 -19.44 16.39 11.06
C PRO A 153 -19.06 16.80 12.49
N GLU A 154 -18.50 15.87 13.27
CA GLU A 154 -18.07 16.12 14.65
C GLU A 154 -16.76 16.94 14.69
N LYS A 155 -16.05 17.05 13.57
CA LYS A 155 -14.76 17.73 13.43
C LYS A 155 -13.79 17.42 14.59
N PRO A 156 -13.52 16.13 14.87
CA PRO A 156 -12.50 15.79 15.86
C PRO A 156 -11.15 16.39 15.44
N ASP A 157 -10.29 16.69 16.41
CA ASP A 157 -8.92 17.10 16.12
C ASP A 157 -8.19 15.95 15.40
N PRO A 158 -7.77 16.12 14.14
CA PRO A 158 -7.24 15.02 13.36
C PRO A 158 -5.87 14.61 13.90
N VAL A 159 -5.70 13.31 14.14
CA VAL A 159 -4.51 12.79 14.81
C VAL A 159 -3.39 12.47 13.83
N ASP A 160 -3.75 12.00 12.63
CA ASP A 160 -2.82 11.62 11.56
C ASP A 160 -2.71 12.68 10.45
N ILE A 161 -3.50 13.75 10.50
CA ILE A 161 -3.45 14.86 9.54
C ILE A 161 -2.85 16.08 10.23
N GLU A 162 -1.62 16.42 9.87
CA GLU A 162 -0.92 17.57 10.44
C GLU A 162 -1.19 18.85 9.64
N HIS A 163 -1.47 19.94 10.35
CA HIS A 163 -1.55 21.27 9.77
C HIS A 163 -0.16 21.91 9.76
N MET A 164 0.43 22.08 8.57
CA MET A 164 1.68 22.81 8.36
C MET A 164 1.40 24.26 7.96
N SER A 165 1.71 25.22 8.85
CA SER A 165 1.77 26.65 8.49
C SER A 165 3.17 26.98 7.98
N SER A 166 3.38 26.97 6.66
CA SER A 166 4.65 27.45 6.10
C SER A 166 4.67 28.99 6.06
N GLY A 167 5.45 29.62 6.94
CA GLY A 167 5.72 31.06 6.84
C GLY A 167 6.63 31.64 7.93
N LEU A 168 7.41 32.68 7.57
CA LEU A 168 8.18 33.56 8.49
C LEU A 168 7.34 34.10 9.67
N THR A 169 6.02 34.08 9.55
CA THR A 169 5.06 34.51 10.56
C THR A 169 4.90 33.53 11.72
N ASP A 170 5.31 32.26 11.61
CA ASP A 170 5.22 31.30 12.73
C ASP A 170 6.28 31.58 13.82
N LEU A 171 7.44 32.11 13.42
CA LEU A 171 8.48 32.58 14.34
C LEU A 171 8.09 33.88 15.07
N LEU A 172 7.20 34.70 14.49
CA LEU A 172 6.65 35.89 15.16
C LEU A 172 5.40 35.56 15.97
N LYS A 173 4.63 34.55 15.57
CA LYS A 173 3.47 34.06 16.33
C LYS A 173 3.88 33.31 17.59
N THR A 174 4.96 32.54 17.59
CA THR A 174 5.44 31.85 18.80
C THR A 174 5.75 32.80 19.97
N GLY A 175 6.20 34.04 19.72
CA GLY A 175 6.42 35.05 20.77
C GLY A 175 5.15 35.71 21.33
N PHE A 176 4.06 35.76 20.57
CA PHE A 176 2.79 36.38 20.99
C PHE A 176 1.65 35.38 21.25
N SER A 177 1.81 34.11 20.87
CA SER A 177 0.75 33.08 20.85
C SER A 177 0.69 32.21 22.12
N MET A 178 1.43 32.54 23.18
CA MET A 178 1.32 31.80 24.44
C MET A 178 -0.04 32.02 25.15
N PHE A 179 -0.88 32.95 24.68
CA PHE A 179 -2.11 33.36 25.37
C PHE A 179 -3.42 33.24 24.58
N MET A 180 -3.40 32.74 23.33
CA MET A 180 -4.66 32.48 22.60
C MET A 180 -4.64 31.09 21.99
N LYS A 181 -5.62 30.26 22.38
CA LYS A 181 -5.96 29.00 21.72
C LYS A 181 -6.59 29.32 20.37
N VAL A 182 -5.77 29.76 19.41
CA VAL A 182 -6.22 30.04 18.04
C VAL A 182 -6.58 28.71 17.42
N SER A 183 -7.87 28.48 17.13
CA SER A 183 -8.34 27.26 16.49
C SER A 183 -7.65 27.09 15.14
N ARG A 184 -6.98 25.96 14.93
CA ARG A 184 -6.37 25.64 13.64
C ARG A 184 -7.49 25.52 12.60
N PRO A 185 -7.35 26.13 11.41
CA PRO A 185 -8.36 26.01 10.38
C PRO A 185 -8.51 24.55 9.98
N HIS A 186 -9.74 24.05 9.95
CA HIS A 186 -10.01 22.69 9.53
C HIS A 186 -10.13 22.65 8.00
N PRO A 187 -9.64 21.61 7.30
CA PRO A 187 -9.76 21.55 5.84
C PRO A 187 -11.21 21.67 5.34
N SER A 188 -12.19 21.19 6.12
CA SER A 188 -13.61 21.33 5.81
C SER A 188 -14.23 22.69 6.15
N ASP A 189 -13.49 23.67 6.63
CA ASP A 189 -13.99 25.05 6.79
C ASP A 189 -14.05 25.78 5.44
N HIS A 190 -13.37 25.28 4.41
CA HIS A 190 -13.36 25.85 3.07
C HIS A 190 -14.31 25.11 2.10
N PRO A 191 -14.84 25.80 1.07
CA PRO A 191 -15.69 25.19 0.05
C PRO A 191 -14.89 24.42 -1.01
N LEU A 192 -13.57 24.57 -1.05
CA LEU A 192 -12.67 23.89 -1.99
C LEU A 192 -11.65 23.05 -1.23
N LEU A 193 -11.60 21.75 -1.53
CA LEU A 193 -10.55 20.84 -1.08
C LEU A 193 -9.58 20.57 -2.24
N ILE A 194 -8.28 20.77 -2.00
CA ILE A 194 -7.23 20.35 -2.93
C ILE A 194 -6.51 19.16 -2.31
N LEU A 195 -6.54 18.01 -2.98
CA LEU A 195 -5.86 16.79 -2.55
C LEU A 195 -4.74 16.47 -3.54
N PHE A 196 -3.49 16.61 -3.12
CA PHE A 196 -2.33 16.26 -3.92
C PHE A 196 -1.73 14.93 -3.45
N VAL A 197 -1.77 13.91 -4.31
CA VAL A 197 -1.27 12.56 -4.01
C VAL A 197 0.12 12.35 -4.61
N VAL A 198 1.13 12.28 -3.74
CA VAL A 198 2.51 11.93 -4.11
C VAL A 198 2.61 10.41 -4.32
N GLY A 199 3.25 9.99 -5.41
CA GLY A 199 3.39 8.57 -5.76
C GLY A 199 2.37 8.08 -6.80
N GLY A 200 1.30 8.85 -7.00
CA GLY A 200 0.31 8.65 -8.06
C GLY A 200 -1.05 8.19 -7.54
N ILE A 201 -2.06 8.26 -8.41
CA ILE A 201 -3.44 7.86 -8.10
C ILE A 201 -4.05 7.09 -9.26
N THR A 202 -4.97 6.16 -8.98
CA THR A 202 -5.79 5.50 -10.01
C THR A 202 -7.05 6.31 -10.35
N VAL A 203 -7.64 6.05 -11.52
CA VAL A 203 -8.94 6.67 -11.90
C VAL A 203 -10.05 6.32 -10.91
N SER A 204 -10.06 5.07 -10.43
CA SER A 204 -11.05 4.58 -9.46
C SER A 204 -10.95 5.32 -8.13
N GLU A 205 -9.73 5.62 -7.65
CA GLU A 205 -9.52 6.43 -6.45
C GLU A 205 -9.95 7.87 -6.64
N ALA A 206 -9.60 8.51 -7.76
CA ALA A 206 -10.02 9.88 -8.04
C ALA A 206 -11.56 9.99 -8.11
N LYS A 207 -12.21 9.02 -8.76
CA LYS A 207 -13.68 8.93 -8.79
C LYS A 207 -14.27 8.73 -7.39
N MET A 208 -13.69 7.82 -6.60
CA MET A 208 -14.14 7.56 -5.24
C MET A 208 -14.06 8.80 -4.35
N VAL A 209 -12.95 9.56 -4.41
CA VAL A 209 -12.82 10.84 -3.70
C VAL A 209 -13.90 11.82 -4.14
N LYS A 210 -14.11 11.99 -5.44
CA LYS A 210 -15.15 12.89 -5.97
C LYS A 210 -16.55 12.52 -5.45
N ASP A 211 -16.91 11.23 -5.54
CA ASP A 211 -18.23 10.75 -5.14
C ASP A 211 -18.42 10.88 -3.61
N LEU A 212 -17.38 10.61 -2.81
CA LEU A 212 -17.39 10.78 -1.35
C LEU A 212 -17.59 12.24 -0.94
N VAL A 213 -16.84 13.17 -1.53
CA VAL A 213 -16.96 14.61 -1.19
C VAL A 213 -18.36 15.11 -1.51
N ALA A 214 -18.92 14.74 -2.67
CA ALA A 214 -20.27 15.12 -3.06
C ALA A 214 -21.33 14.59 -2.08
N SER A 215 -21.11 13.39 -1.50
CA SER A 215 -22.01 12.79 -0.51
C SER A 215 -21.85 13.38 0.89
N LEU A 216 -20.62 13.64 1.33
CA LEU A 216 -20.32 14.05 2.72
C LEU A 216 -20.53 15.55 2.94
N LYS A 217 -20.23 16.38 1.92
CA LYS A 217 -20.40 17.83 1.99
C LYS A 217 -20.95 18.38 0.67
N PRO A 218 -22.29 18.32 0.47
CA PRO A 218 -22.92 18.88 -0.72
C PRO A 218 -22.53 20.35 -0.94
N GLY A 219 -22.15 20.69 -2.18
CA GLY A 219 -21.70 22.04 -2.55
C GLY A 219 -20.19 22.29 -2.37
N ALA A 220 -19.44 21.38 -1.74
CA ALA A 220 -17.98 21.44 -1.75
C ALA A 220 -17.41 21.01 -3.10
N GLN A 221 -16.34 21.67 -3.52
CA GLN A 221 -15.55 21.32 -4.70
C GLN A 221 -14.30 20.55 -4.26
N VAL A 222 -13.87 19.60 -5.08
CA VAL A 222 -12.61 18.89 -4.87
C VAL A 222 -11.78 18.88 -6.14
N ILE A 223 -10.49 19.21 -6.00
CA ILE A 223 -9.48 19.08 -7.04
C ILE A 223 -8.49 18.01 -6.60
N VAL A 224 -8.41 16.92 -7.36
CA VAL A 224 -7.46 15.84 -7.11
C VAL A 224 -6.29 15.97 -8.07
N LEU A 225 -5.10 16.16 -7.51
CA LEU A 225 -3.84 16.25 -8.22
C LEU A 225 -2.97 15.05 -7.83
N SER A 226 -2.07 14.65 -8.73
CA SER A 226 -1.11 13.59 -8.42
C SER A 226 0.14 13.74 -9.26
N THR A 227 1.22 13.09 -8.83
CA THR A 227 2.46 13.06 -9.63
C THR A 227 2.32 12.24 -10.91
N ARG A 228 1.37 11.29 -10.95
CA ARG A 228 1.08 10.43 -12.10
C ARG A 228 -0.26 9.71 -11.96
N LEU A 229 -0.87 9.38 -13.09
CA LEU A 229 -2.00 8.46 -13.13
C LEU A 229 -1.50 7.01 -13.19
N LEU A 230 -1.97 6.17 -12.27
CA LEU A 230 -1.52 4.79 -12.11
C LEU A 230 -2.46 3.78 -12.78
N ARG A 231 -1.85 2.77 -13.40
CA ARG A 231 -2.46 1.46 -13.71
C ARG A 231 -1.90 0.40 -12.75
N PRO A 232 -2.60 -0.71 -12.51
CA PRO A 232 -2.12 -1.76 -11.59
C PRO A 232 -0.68 -2.23 -11.88
N LEU A 233 -0.34 -2.43 -13.16
CA LEU A 233 1.01 -2.85 -13.59
C LEU A 233 2.10 -1.80 -13.39
N ASN A 234 1.75 -0.54 -13.13
CA ASN A 234 2.76 0.44 -12.75
C ASN A 234 3.23 0.22 -11.31
N ILE A 235 2.39 -0.32 -10.42
CA ILE A 235 2.70 -0.41 -8.99
C ILE A 235 3.96 -1.26 -8.70
N PRO A 236 4.13 -2.48 -9.27
CA PRO A 236 5.35 -3.25 -9.08
C PRO A 236 6.62 -2.50 -9.51
N GLU A 237 6.57 -1.76 -10.61
CA GLU A 237 7.70 -0.96 -11.08
C GLU A 237 8.10 0.12 -10.05
N LEU A 238 7.11 0.75 -9.42
CA LEU A 238 7.33 1.80 -8.43
C LEU A 238 7.85 1.30 -7.09
N LEU A 239 7.48 0.07 -6.74
CA LEU A 239 7.89 -0.52 -5.49
C LEU A 239 9.24 -1.21 -5.61
N PHE A 240 9.54 -1.82 -6.75
CA PHE A 240 10.69 -2.72 -6.89
C PHE A 240 11.74 -2.24 -7.89
N ALA A 241 11.44 -1.25 -8.73
CA ALA A 241 12.33 -0.81 -9.80
C ALA A 241 12.59 0.71 -9.82
N THR A 242 12.19 1.44 -8.78
CA THR A 242 12.53 2.86 -8.61
C THR A 242 13.17 3.11 -7.27
N ASP A 243 14.09 4.07 -7.24
CA ASP A 243 14.67 4.57 -6.01
C ASP A 243 13.57 5.21 -5.16
N ARG A 244 13.34 4.66 -3.97
CA ARG A 244 12.24 5.07 -3.09
C ARG A 244 12.73 6.19 -2.21
N LEU A 245 11.86 7.16 -1.94
CA LEU A 245 12.12 8.10 -0.86
C LEU A 245 12.18 7.29 0.44
N HIS A 246 13.36 7.22 1.04
CA HIS A 246 13.52 6.68 2.38
C HIS A 246 13.03 7.75 3.35
N PRO A 247 11.88 7.56 4.03
CA PRO A 247 11.48 8.49 5.07
C PRO A 247 12.59 8.50 6.13
N ASP A 248 13.04 9.69 6.50
CA ASP A 248 14.05 9.90 7.54
C ASP A 248 13.39 9.57 8.89
N LEU A 249 13.29 8.28 9.20
CA LEU A 249 12.53 7.78 10.35
C LEU A 249 13.31 7.85 11.66
N GLY A 250 14.53 8.41 11.66
CA GLY A 250 15.24 8.83 12.88
C GLY A 250 15.28 7.79 14.01
N PHE A 251 15.51 6.51 13.67
CA PHE A 251 15.77 5.45 14.65
C PHE A 251 17.23 5.47 15.10
#